data_AF-A0A392MH64-F1
#
_entry.id   AF-A0A392MH64-F1
#
_cell.length_a   1.000
_cell.length_b   1.000
_cell.length_c   1.000
_cell.angle_alpha   90.00
_cell.angle_beta   90.00
_cell.angle_gamma   90.00
#
_symmetry.space_group_name_H-M   'P 1'
#
loop_
_entity.id
_entity.type
_entity.pdbx_description
1 polymer ?
#
loop_
_entity_poly.entity_id
_entity_poly.type
_entity_poly.pdbx_seq_one_letter_code
_entity_poly.pdbx_strand_id
1 'polypeptide(L)'
;MATLPFMSFVVMLLLFSTQISSDTDIITQFHSLHDGTTNTLVNGTFELGFFSPGSSTNRYVGIWFKNIPIKTVVWVANRDHPISDKSGILSITKEGNLVLFGKNGTTHWSTNITTKSSTSSFIARLLGTGNLVLNDEKENNGYDVYLWQSFDYPTDTFLPGMKVGWNLTSGLNRRLTAWNNWDDPSSGQITYGLIRSDIPETKIQNGSLVLYRSGPYNGLRFGATQKLKHVPLFILNFFYKKDEYYFTYQPRNQSILSRFVINQTVSALQILKWTEGKQRWMLHLNIPRDECDNYNRCSSFGICGMMGKSSMCECLSGFTPKSPQNWSVKDWSQGCVRSENWSCREKNKDGFIKFQNMKVPDTKISWINRSMTLKKCKTKCWENCSCTAYANSNIIEDGSGCILWFGDLLDLRQLPDSGQDLYVRSHTSEI
;
A
#
# COMPACT_ATOMS: atom_id res chain seq x y z
N MET A 1 -39.96 26.31 -59.80
CA MET A 1 -38.49 26.42 -59.65
C MET A 1 -38.18 27.15 -58.35
N ALA A 2 -38.01 26.44 -57.23
CA ALA A 2 -37.38 26.96 -56.00
C ALA A 2 -37.36 25.87 -54.91
N THR A 3 -36.53 24.83 -55.07
CA THR A 3 -36.33 23.80 -54.01
C THR A 3 -34.87 23.39 -53.84
N LEU A 4 -33.91 24.08 -54.47
CA LEU A 4 -32.49 23.73 -54.41
C LEU A 4 -31.62 24.40 -53.32
N PRO A 5 -31.99 25.47 -52.58
CA PRO A 5 -31.04 26.08 -51.64
C PRO A 5 -31.04 25.44 -50.24
N PHE A 6 -32.09 24.71 -49.85
CA PHE A 6 -32.21 24.19 -48.48
C PHE A 6 -31.42 22.88 -48.26
N MET A 7 -31.32 22.04 -49.29
CA MET A 7 -30.53 20.80 -49.24
C MET A 7 -29.01 21.06 -49.15
N SER A 8 -28.53 22.19 -49.69
CA SER A 8 -27.10 22.52 -49.65
C SER A 8 -26.63 22.98 -48.26
N PHE A 9 -27.52 23.59 -47.46
CA PHE A 9 -27.20 24.06 -46.10
C PHE A 9 -27.15 22.91 -45.07
N VAL A 10 -28.00 21.89 -45.22
CA VAL A 10 -28.01 20.69 -44.34
C VAL A 10 -26.75 19.84 -44.55
N VAL A 11 -26.24 19.75 -45.78
CA VAL A 11 -24.99 19.02 -46.07
C VAL A 11 -23.76 19.75 -45.50
N MET A 12 -23.75 21.10 -45.47
CA MET A 12 -22.69 21.87 -44.81
C MET A 12 -22.70 21.77 -43.28
N LEU A 13 -23.88 21.59 -42.65
CA LEU A 13 -23.98 21.34 -41.21
C LEU A 13 -23.56 19.91 -40.82
N LEU A 14 -23.72 18.92 -41.71
CA LEU A 14 -23.19 17.56 -41.54
C LEU A 14 -21.67 17.47 -41.79
N LEU A 15 -21.08 18.48 -42.44
CA LEU A 15 -19.63 18.61 -42.68
C LEU A 15 -18.90 19.35 -41.55
N PHE A 16 -19.61 19.87 -40.54
CA PHE A 16 -19.02 20.20 -39.24
C PHE A 16 -18.74 18.90 -38.47
N SER A 17 -17.76 18.18 -38.99
CA SER A 17 -16.82 17.31 -38.30
C SER A 17 -17.31 16.80 -36.94
N THR A 18 -18.14 15.76 -36.96
CA THR A 18 -18.02 14.76 -35.91
C THR A 18 -16.66 14.11 -36.10
N GLN A 19 -15.61 14.66 -35.46
CA GLN A 19 -14.43 13.86 -35.17
C GLN A 19 -14.89 12.73 -34.25
N ILE A 20 -15.31 11.61 -34.86
CA ILE A 20 -15.48 10.36 -34.15
C ILE A 20 -14.06 9.92 -33.82
N SER A 21 -13.52 10.45 -32.72
CA SER A 21 -12.33 9.90 -32.09
C SER A 21 -12.74 8.50 -31.63
N SER A 22 -12.35 7.49 -32.40
CA SER A 22 -12.43 6.11 -31.94
C SER A 22 -11.48 5.99 -30.75
N ASP A 23 -12.04 5.90 -29.55
CA ASP A 23 -11.29 5.57 -28.35
C ASP A 23 -10.52 4.27 -28.61
N THR A 24 -9.19 4.36 -28.66
CA THR A 24 -8.30 3.20 -28.76
C THR A 24 -7.80 2.86 -27.37
N ASP A 25 -7.64 1.57 -27.06
CA ASP A 25 -7.01 1.12 -25.82
C ASP A 25 -5.57 0.64 -26.03
N ILE A 26 -5.04 0.76 -27.27
CA ILE A 26 -3.74 0.23 -27.67
C ILE A 26 -2.79 1.25 -28.29
N ILE A 27 -1.49 1.03 -28.04
CA ILE A 27 -0.35 1.59 -28.77
C ILE A 27 0.33 0.41 -29.48
N THR A 28 0.67 0.61 -30.75
CA THR A 28 1.43 -0.36 -31.55
C THR A 28 2.72 0.30 -32.04
N GLN A 29 3.60 -0.46 -32.70
CA GLN A 29 4.82 0.10 -33.29
C GLN A 29 4.57 1.18 -34.35
N PHE A 30 3.37 1.21 -34.92
CA PHE A 30 2.98 2.18 -35.96
C PHE A 30 2.10 3.31 -35.44
N HIS A 31 1.58 3.20 -34.22
CA HIS A 31 0.68 4.19 -33.62
C HIS A 31 1.22 4.61 -32.26
N SER A 32 1.63 5.87 -32.17
CA SER A 32 2.17 6.47 -30.95
C SER A 32 1.25 7.55 -30.39
N LEU A 33 1.43 7.86 -29.11
CA LEU A 33 0.71 8.94 -28.45
C LEU A 33 1.57 10.21 -28.44
N HIS A 34 1.06 11.29 -29.02
CA HIS A 34 1.75 12.57 -29.08
C HIS A 34 1.15 13.57 -28.09
N ASP A 35 2.00 14.23 -27.32
CA ASP A 35 1.59 15.35 -26.48
C ASP A 35 1.09 16.53 -27.35
N GLY A 36 0.17 17.31 -26.80
CA GLY A 36 -0.49 18.42 -27.49
C GLY A 36 -1.63 18.02 -28.43
N THR A 37 -1.85 16.72 -28.66
CA THR A 37 -3.03 16.20 -29.37
C THR A 37 -4.15 15.82 -28.39
N THR A 38 -5.36 15.60 -28.89
CA THR A 38 -6.49 15.08 -28.09
C THR A 38 -6.45 13.55 -27.94
N ASN A 39 -5.42 12.89 -28.46
CA ASN A 39 -5.35 11.44 -28.46
C ASN A 39 -5.02 10.95 -27.05
N THR A 40 -5.83 10.01 -26.55
CA THR A 40 -5.65 9.30 -25.29
C THR A 40 -5.98 7.82 -25.49
N LEU A 41 -5.45 6.96 -24.62
CA LEU A 41 -5.94 5.58 -24.56
C LEU A 41 -7.08 5.50 -23.57
N VAL A 42 -8.17 4.84 -23.93
CA VAL A 42 -9.33 4.70 -23.06
C VAL A 42 -9.75 3.24 -22.98
N ASN A 43 -9.95 2.74 -21.76
CA ASN A 43 -10.62 1.47 -21.56
C ASN A 43 -11.46 1.50 -20.28
N GLY A 44 -12.79 1.36 -20.43
CA GLY A 44 -13.73 1.32 -19.32
C GLY A 44 -13.69 2.58 -18.46
N THR A 45 -13.13 2.46 -17.25
CA THR A 45 -13.11 3.56 -16.26
C THR A 45 -11.83 4.39 -16.34
N PHE A 46 -10.82 3.94 -17.08
CA PHE A 46 -9.49 4.54 -17.08
C PHE A 46 -9.13 5.14 -18.42
N GLU A 47 -8.38 6.23 -18.35
CA GLU A 47 -7.81 6.93 -19.48
C GLU A 47 -6.32 7.14 -19.23
N LEU A 48 -5.50 6.96 -20.27
CA LEU A 48 -4.07 7.23 -20.26
C LEU A 48 -3.75 8.34 -21.26
N GLY A 49 -2.87 9.26 -20.85
CA GLY A 49 -2.30 10.23 -21.77
C GLY A 49 -1.40 11.25 -21.11
N PHE A 50 -1.12 12.33 -21.84
CA PHE A 50 -0.29 13.43 -21.36
C PHE A 50 -1.07 14.40 -20.46
N PHE A 51 -0.45 14.85 -19.38
CA PHE A 51 -1.04 15.82 -18.47
C PHE A 51 0.01 16.71 -17.79
N SER A 52 -0.48 17.79 -17.20
CA SER A 52 0.27 18.64 -16.26
C SER A 52 -0.50 18.70 -14.93
N PRO A 53 0.16 18.45 -13.79
CA PRO A 53 -0.47 18.54 -12.48
C PRO A 53 -0.56 19.99 -11.99
N GLY A 54 -1.74 20.38 -11.49
CA GLY A 54 -1.95 21.66 -10.83
C GLY A 54 -1.48 22.87 -11.64
N SER A 55 -0.57 23.65 -11.05
CA SER A 55 0.03 24.84 -11.68
C SER A 55 1.31 24.57 -12.48
N SER A 56 1.81 23.33 -12.48
CA SER A 56 3.06 22.95 -13.15
C SER A 56 2.93 23.01 -14.67
N THR A 57 3.99 23.45 -15.35
CA THR A 57 4.09 23.38 -16.82
C THR A 57 4.73 22.08 -17.31
N ASN A 58 5.30 21.28 -16.39
CA ASN A 58 5.91 20.00 -16.74
C ASN A 58 4.87 19.04 -17.30
N ARG A 59 5.32 18.17 -18.21
CA ARG A 59 4.50 17.18 -18.91
C ARG A 59 4.86 15.78 -18.45
N TYR A 60 3.82 15.00 -18.21
CA TYR A 60 3.89 13.64 -17.73
C TYR A 60 2.91 12.74 -18.49
N VAL A 61 3.26 11.47 -18.64
CA VAL A 61 2.31 10.42 -19.01
C VAL A 61 1.71 9.84 -17.74
N GLY A 62 0.38 9.80 -17.66
CA GLY A 62 -0.32 9.22 -16.52
C GLY A 62 -1.62 8.53 -16.88
N ILE A 63 -2.16 7.80 -15.89
CA ILE A 63 -3.45 7.15 -15.94
C ILE A 63 -4.37 7.85 -14.94
N TRP A 64 -5.61 8.13 -15.32
CA TRP A 64 -6.63 8.71 -14.44
C TRP A 64 -8.00 8.07 -14.66
N PHE A 65 -8.93 8.34 -13.75
CA PHE A 65 -10.33 7.96 -13.94
C PHE A 65 -10.97 8.85 -15.03
N LYS A 66 -11.48 8.24 -16.10
CA LYS A 66 -12.18 8.93 -17.19
C LYS A 66 -13.57 9.42 -16.78
N ASN A 67 -14.27 8.60 -15.99
CA ASN A 67 -15.71 8.73 -15.77
C ASN A 67 -16.08 9.68 -14.62
N ILE A 68 -15.14 10.49 -14.13
CA ILE A 68 -15.39 11.47 -13.07
C ILE A 68 -14.85 12.85 -13.49
N PRO A 69 -15.51 13.96 -13.09
CA PRO A 69 -15.16 15.29 -13.58
C PRO A 69 -13.84 15.83 -13.03
N ILE A 70 -13.37 15.30 -11.89
CA ILE A 70 -12.12 15.71 -11.27
C ILE A 70 -11.01 14.78 -11.75
N LYS A 71 -10.06 15.32 -12.52
CA LYS A 71 -8.90 14.57 -13.03
C LYS A 71 -8.09 13.98 -11.87
N THR A 72 -8.32 12.71 -11.59
CA THR A 72 -7.70 11.98 -10.48
C THR A 72 -6.69 11.01 -11.06
N VAL A 73 -5.43 11.43 -11.08
CA VAL A 73 -4.31 10.62 -11.56
C VAL A 73 -4.00 9.52 -10.53
N VAL A 74 -3.77 8.31 -11.01
CA VAL A 74 -3.55 7.09 -10.20
C VAL A 74 -2.22 6.41 -10.53
N TRP A 75 -1.60 6.80 -11.64
CA TRP A 75 -0.29 6.31 -12.05
C TRP A 75 0.42 7.34 -12.95
N VAL A 76 1.74 7.43 -12.87
CA VAL A 76 2.59 8.36 -13.63
C VAL A 76 3.86 7.65 -14.05
N ALA A 77 4.16 7.63 -15.35
CA ALA A 77 5.32 6.94 -15.90
C ALA A 77 6.64 7.64 -15.54
N ASN A 78 6.78 8.88 -16.00
CA ASN A 78 8.01 9.67 -15.93
C ASN A 78 8.01 10.64 -14.73
N ARG A 79 7.53 10.18 -13.57
CA ARG A 79 7.28 11.04 -12.41
C ARG A 79 8.51 11.82 -11.92
N ASP A 80 9.70 11.22 -12.04
CA ASP A 80 10.99 11.81 -11.62
C ASP A 80 11.77 12.43 -12.80
N HIS A 81 11.28 12.29 -14.04
CA HIS A 81 11.92 12.76 -15.26
C HIS A 81 10.90 13.47 -16.17
N PRO A 82 10.38 14.64 -15.76
CA PRO A 82 9.40 15.39 -16.54
C PRO A 82 9.93 15.82 -17.90
N ILE A 83 9.01 16.09 -18.83
CA ILE A 83 9.30 16.81 -20.07
C ILE A 83 8.92 18.28 -19.86
N SER A 84 9.78 19.22 -20.24
CA SER A 84 9.59 20.65 -20.00
C SER A 84 8.64 21.34 -21.00
N ASP A 85 8.33 20.67 -22.12
CA ASP A 85 7.47 21.18 -23.19
C ASP A 85 6.52 20.07 -23.71
N LYS A 86 5.70 20.39 -24.70
CA LYS A 86 4.73 19.45 -25.31
C LYS A 86 5.31 18.63 -26.46
N SER A 87 6.62 18.36 -26.49
CA SER A 87 7.24 17.54 -27.53
C SER A 87 7.15 16.02 -27.26
N GLY A 88 6.42 15.61 -26.21
CA GLY A 88 6.40 14.23 -25.74
C GLY A 88 5.80 13.25 -26.74
N ILE A 89 6.44 12.10 -26.93
CA ILE A 89 5.95 11.00 -27.76
C ILE A 89 6.10 9.69 -27.01
N LEU A 90 4.98 9.02 -26.71
CA LEU A 90 4.96 7.68 -26.14
C LEU A 90 4.77 6.65 -27.25
N SER A 91 5.77 5.81 -27.49
CA SER A 91 5.79 4.88 -28.62
C SER A 91 6.47 3.56 -28.26
N ILE A 92 6.22 2.51 -29.03
CA ILE A 92 6.92 1.24 -28.90
C ILE A 92 8.08 1.20 -29.89
N THR A 93 9.28 0.89 -29.41
CA THR A 93 10.47 0.77 -30.27
C THR A 93 10.50 -0.57 -31.01
N LYS A 94 11.43 -0.71 -31.96
CA LYS A 94 11.61 -1.97 -32.70
C LYS A 94 12.02 -3.13 -31.79
N GLU A 95 12.71 -2.82 -30.69
CA GLU A 95 13.12 -3.77 -29.66
C GLU A 95 11.97 -4.17 -28.72
N GLY A 96 10.82 -3.52 -28.86
CA GLY A 96 9.59 -3.81 -28.13
C GLY A 96 9.38 -3.01 -26.85
N ASN A 97 10.32 -2.15 -26.46
CA ASN A 97 10.16 -1.32 -25.27
C ASN A 97 9.14 -0.20 -25.52
N LEU A 98 8.28 0.05 -24.53
CA LEU A 98 7.46 1.27 -24.50
C LEU A 98 8.33 2.41 -23.96
N VAL A 99 8.51 3.45 -24.78
CA VAL A 99 9.46 4.54 -24.52
C VAL A 99 8.76 5.88 -24.65
N LEU A 100 9.06 6.76 -23.70
CA LEU A 100 8.68 8.16 -23.72
C LEU A 100 9.87 9.01 -24.21
N PHE A 101 9.73 9.53 -25.42
CA PHE A 101 10.67 10.47 -26.02
C PHE A 101 10.25 11.91 -25.76
N GLY A 102 11.25 12.78 -25.61
CA GLY A 102 11.13 14.23 -25.64
C GLY A 102 11.77 14.82 -26.89
N LYS A 103 12.14 16.09 -26.80
CA LYS A 103 12.70 16.86 -27.91
C LYS A 103 14.00 16.22 -28.40
N ASN A 104 14.19 16.18 -29.71
CA ASN A 104 15.37 15.58 -30.35
C ASN A 104 15.60 14.09 -30.00
N GLY A 105 14.56 13.36 -29.57
CA GLY A 105 14.65 11.94 -29.24
C GLY A 105 15.27 11.63 -27.88
N THR A 106 15.31 12.60 -26.95
CA THR A 106 15.75 12.33 -25.56
C THR A 106 14.81 11.34 -24.88
N THR A 107 15.35 10.29 -24.25
CA THR A 107 14.53 9.34 -23.50
C THR A 107 14.29 9.84 -22.08
N HIS A 108 13.01 10.04 -21.72
CA HIS A 108 12.60 10.43 -20.37
C HIS A 108 12.15 9.25 -19.50
N TRP A 109 11.65 8.20 -20.15
CA TRP A 109 11.20 6.98 -19.47
C TRP A 109 11.15 5.84 -20.47
N SER A 110 11.44 4.62 -20.02
CA SER A 110 11.25 3.42 -20.83
C SER A 110 10.91 2.24 -19.93
N THR A 111 10.18 1.27 -20.49
CA THR A 111 10.20 -0.09 -19.94
C THR A 111 11.60 -0.67 -20.07
N ASN A 112 11.89 -1.72 -19.30
CA ASN A 112 13.14 -2.46 -19.38
C ASN A 112 12.82 -3.94 -19.65
N ILE A 113 12.26 -4.22 -20.83
CA ILE A 113 12.01 -5.58 -21.29
C ILE A 113 13.22 -6.10 -22.05
N THR A 114 13.56 -7.37 -21.83
CA THR A 114 14.57 -8.10 -22.59
C THR A 114 13.87 -9.12 -23.47
N THR A 115 13.79 -8.85 -24.78
CA THR A 115 13.14 -9.72 -25.76
C THR A 115 14.19 -10.55 -26.49
N LYS A 116 13.90 -11.83 -26.76
CA LYS A 116 14.83 -12.75 -27.44
C LYS A 116 14.53 -12.93 -28.94
N SER A 117 13.42 -12.38 -29.44
CA SER A 117 12.94 -12.63 -30.80
C SER A 117 12.77 -11.32 -31.58
N SER A 118 13.40 -11.24 -32.76
CA SER A 118 13.28 -10.14 -33.71
C SER A 118 12.00 -10.18 -34.56
N THR A 119 11.13 -11.18 -34.35
CA THR A 119 9.90 -11.39 -35.13
C THR A 119 8.61 -11.10 -34.35
N SER A 120 8.74 -10.62 -33.12
CA SER A 120 7.64 -10.29 -32.22
C SER A 120 6.88 -9.04 -32.65
N SER A 121 5.56 -9.04 -32.45
CA SER A 121 4.70 -7.86 -32.66
C SER A 121 4.26 -7.36 -31.30
N PHE A 122 4.74 -6.18 -30.91
CA PHE A 122 4.53 -5.66 -29.55
C PHE A 122 3.36 -4.70 -29.48
N ILE A 123 2.52 -4.89 -28.47
CA ILE A 123 1.39 -4.01 -28.17
C ILE A 123 1.41 -3.61 -26.71
N ALA A 124 1.24 -2.32 -26.47
CA ALA A 124 0.90 -1.79 -25.15
C ALA A 124 -0.61 -1.56 -25.09
N ARG A 125 -1.27 -2.06 -24.05
CA ARG A 125 -2.73 -1.98 -23.88
C ARG A 125 -3.09 -1.45 -22.51
N LEU A 126 -4.00 -0.49 -22.44
CA LEU A 126 -4.65 -0.10 -21.20
C LEU A 126 -5.81 -1.06 -20.92
N LEU A 127 -5.75 -1.83 -19.84
CA LEU A 127 -6.84 -2.70 -19.43
C LEU A 127 -7.92 -1.91 -18.68
N GLY A 128 -9.16 -2.41 -18.68
CA GLY A 128 -10.28 -1.82 -17.92
C GLY A 128 -10.08 -1.78 -16.40
N THR A 129 -9.06 -2.47 -15.87
CA THR A 129 -8.61 -2.40 -14.48
C THR A 129 -7.71 -1.19 -14.18
N GLY A 130 -7.25 -0.47 -15.22
CA GLY A 130 -6.27 0.60 -15.12
C GLY A 130 -4.82 0.12 -15.24
N ASN A 131 -4.60 -1.17 -15.46
CA ASN A 131 -3.27 -1.72 -15.70
C ASN A 131 -2.85 -1.49 -17.15
N LEU A 132 -1.81 -0.68 -17.39
CA LEU A 132 -1.13 -0.63 -18.68
C LEU A 132 -0.17 -1.82 -18.78
N VAL A 133 -0.35 -2.66 -19.80
CA VAL A 133 0.43 -3.88 -20.02
C VAL A 133 1.13 -3.84 -21.37
N LEU A 134 2.26 -4.52 -21.50
CA LEU A 134 3.04 -4.68 -22.72
C LEU A 134 3.20 -6.17 -23.03
N ASN A 135 2.73 -6.59 -24.20
CA ASN A 135 2.65 -8.00 -24.61
C ASN A 135 3.27 -8.22 -26.00
N ASP A 136 3.66 -9.46 -26.28
CA ASP A 136 3.91 -9.97 -27.63
C ASP A 136 2.63 -10.61 -28.16
N GLU A 137 2.08 -10.10 -29.28
CA GLU A 137 0.86 -10.62 -29.89
C GLU A 137 0.96 -12.11 -30.27
N LYS A 138 2.16 -12.59 -30.58
CA LYS A 138 2.36 -13.96 -31.08
C LYS A 138 2.43 -15.01 -29.97
N GLU A 139 2.82 -14.63 -28.75
CA GLU A 139 2.96 -15.56 -27.61
C GLU A 139 1.68 -15.73 -26.79
N ASN A 140 0.51 -15.48 -27.39
CA ASN A 140 -0.79 -15.54 -26.72
C ASN A 140 -1.25 -16.99 -26.45
N ASN A 141 -0.45 -17.74 -25.68
CA ASN A 141 -0.72 -19.12 -25.24
C ASN A 141 -1.72 -19.19 -24.06
N GLY A 142 -2.71 -18.29 -24.03
CA GLY A 142 -3.83 -18.34 -23.08
C GLY A 142 -3.51 -18.05 -21.61
N TYR A 143 -2.26 -17.72 -21.27
CA TYR A 143 -1.87 -17.25 -19.94
C TYR A 143 -1.48 -15.77 -20.03
N ASP A 144 -2.10 -14.92 -19.20
CA ASP A 144 -1.81 -13.48 -19.00
C ASP A 144 -0.35 -13.22 -18.52
N VAL A 145 0.64 -13.59 -19.33
CA VAL A 145 2.05 -13.34 -19.05
C VAL A 145 2.45 -12.06 -19.78
N TYR A 146 2.39 -10.95 -19.04
CA TYR A 146 2.80 -9.64 -19.56
C TYR A 146 4.33 -9.50 -19.52
N LEU A 147 4.92 -8.94 -20.57
CA LEU A 147 6.35 -8.61 -20.60
C LEU A 147 6.68 -7.48 -19.61
N TRP A 148 5.73 -6.56 -19.46
CA TRP A 148 5.77 -5.48 -18.48
C TRP A 148 4.35 -5.05 -18.10
N GLN A 149 4.16 -4.57 -16.88
CA GLN A 149 2.88 -3.99 -16.44
C GLN A 149 3.06 -2.84 -15.45
N SER A 150 2.20 -1.82 -15.55
CA SER A 150 2.21 -0.67 -14.65
C SER A 150 1.92 -1.03 -13.19
N PHE A 151 1.12 -2.08 -12.95
CA PHE A 151 0.80 -2.56 -11.60
C PHE A 151 2.03 -3.09 -10.82
N ASP A 152 3.12 -3.40 -11.51
CA ASP A 152 4.41 -3.75 -10.89
C ASP A 152 5.22 -2.52 -10.44
N TYR A 153 4.86 -1.33 -10.95
CA TYR A 153 5.54 -0.06 -10.68
C TYR A 153 4.53 1.00 -10.20
N PRO A 154 3.90 0.79 -9.02
CA PRO A 154 2.93 1.74 -8.48
C PRO A 154 3.55 3.13 -8.20
N THR A 155 2.71 4.16 -8.21
CA THR A 155 3.10 5.51 -7.77
C THR A 155 2.64 5.77 -6.33
N ASP A 156 1.74 6.72 -6.10
CA ASP A 156 1.18 7.01 -4.76
C ASP A 156 -0.11 6.23 -4.48
N THR A 157 -0.69 5.60 -5.52
CA THR A 157 -2.04 5.04 -5.48
C THR A 157 -2.02 3.52 -5.65
N PHE A 158 -2.85 2.86 -4.85
CA PHE A 158 -3.17 1.45 -4.91
C PHE A 158 -4.64 1.28 -5.30
N LEU A 159 -4.86 0.63 -6.45
CA LEU A 159 -6.15 0.36 -7.08
C LEU A 159 -6.59 -1.10 -6.84
N PRO A 160 -7.87 -1.41 -7.07
CA PRO A 160 -8.35 -2.79 -6.98
C PRO A 160 -7.59 -3.72 -7.93
N GLY A 161 -7.22 -4.90 -7.45
CA GLY A 161 -6.48 -5.90 -8.24
C GLY A 161 -4.97 -5.69 -8.34
N MET A 162 -4.43 -4.53 -7.92
CA MET A 162 -2.98 -4.35 -7.77
C MET A 162 -2.44 -5.26 -6.66
N LYS A 163 -1.12 -5.48 -6.68
CA LYS A 163 -0.38 -6.14 -5.60
C LYS A 163 0.53 -5.12 -4.93
N VAL A 164 0.49 -5.03 -3.60
CA VAL A 164 1.50 -4.31 -2.80
C VAL A 164 2.23 -5.34 -1.98
N GLY A 165 3.55 -5.46 -2.19
CA GLY A 165 4.37 -6.52 -1.62
C GLY A 165 5.56 -6.91 -2.50
N TRP A 166 6.14 -8.06 -2.18
CA TRP A 166 7.40 -8.52 -2.75
C TRP A 166 7.22 -9.72 -3.65
N ASN A 167 7.82 -9.65 -4.84
CA ASN A 167 8.23 -10.84 -5.59
C ASN A 167 9.66 -11.19 -5.15
N LEU A 168 9.81 -12.34 -4.51
CA LEU A 168 11.07 -12.78 -3.92
C LEU A 168 12.03 -13.35 -4.97
N THR A 169 11.49 -13.88 -6.08
CA THR A 169 12.28 -14.41 -7.19
C THR A 169 12.96 -13.29 -7.97
N SER A 170 12.22 -12.23 -8.32
CA SER A 170 12.79 -11.08 -9.06
C SER A 170 13.38 -10.00 -8.16
N GLY A 171 13.06 -10.02 -6.86
CA GLY A 171 13.41 -8.94 -5.92
C GLY A 171 12.54 -7.69 -6.04
N LEU A 172 11.51 -7.69 -6.90
CA LEU A 172 10.62 -6.56 -7.12
C LEU A 172 9.81 -6.24 -5.86
N ASN A 173 9.91 -5.00 -5.38
CA ASN A 173 9.11 -4.45 -4.30
C ASN A 173 8.05 -3.48 -4.83
N ARG A 174 6.79 -3.89 -4.79
CA ARG A 174 5.65 -3.05 -5.12
C ARG A 174 5.23 -2.30 -3.86
N ARG A 175 5.66 -1.05 -3.75
CA ARG A 175 5.31 -0.14 -2.64
C ARG A 175 4.82 1.20 -3.17
N LEU A 176 3.95 1.85 -2.42
CA LEU A 176 3.50 3.19 -2.74
C LEU A 176 4.56 4.21 -2.31
N THR A 177 4.76 5.22 -3.13
CA THR A 177 5.61 6.38 -2.85
C THR A 177 4.80 7.63 -3.14
N ALA A 178 4.59 8.46 -2.12
CA ALA A 178 3.77 9.66 -2.21
C ALA A 178 4.29 10.59 -3.31
N TRP A 179 3.41 11.39 -3.89
CA TRP A 179 3.84 12.56 -4.66
C TRP A 179 4.54 13.55 -3.72
N ASN A 180 5.51 14.28 -4.24
CA ASN A 180 6.22 15.30 -3.48
C ASN A 180 5.24 16.37 -2.96
N ASN A 181 4.30 16.82 -3.81
CA ASN A 181 3.15 17.61 -3.43
C ASN A 181 2.03 17.52 -4.49
N TRP A 182 0.95 18.31 -4.36
CA TRP A 182 -0.20 18.28 -5.27
C TRP A 182 0.11 18.71 -6.71
N ASP A 183 1.13 19.54 -6.92
CA ASP A 183 1.54 20.08 -8.21
C ASP A 183 2.82 19.39 -8.75
N ASP A 184 3.41 18.47 -7.99
CA ASP A 184 4.66 17.78 -8.32
C ASP A 184 4.56 16.27 -8.02
N PRO A 185 4.40 15.44 -9.07
CA PRO A 185 4.21 14.01 -8.95
C PRO A 185 5.53 13.25 -8.70
N SER A 186 6.67 13.94 -8.66
CA SER A 186 7.96 13.31 -8.33
C SER A 186 7.89 12.55 -6.99
N SER A 187 8.83 11.65 -6.81
CA SER A 187 8.91 10.78 -5.64
C SER A 187 9.13 11.62 -4.37
N GLY A 188 8.10 11.67 -3.52
CA GLY A 188 8.18 12.22 -2.18
C GLY A 188 8.97 11.33 -1.22
N GLN A 189 9.02 11.73 0.05
CA GLN A 189 9.77 11.00 1.08
C GLN A 189 8.95 9.92 1.79
N ILE A 190 7.62 10.02 1.74
CA ILE A 190 6.72 9.08 2.41
C ILE A 190 6.44 7.88 1.52
N THR A 191 6.68 6.69 2.07
CA THR A 191 6.40 5.41 1.41
C THR A 191 5.47 4.54 2.26
N TYR A 192 4.73 3.66 1.58
CA TYR A 192 3.89 2.66 2.22
C TYR A 192 4.01 1.30 1.52
N GLY A 193 4.27 0.24 2.26
CA GLY A 193 4.37 -1.11 1.71
C GLY A 193 4.71 -2.16 2.74
N LEU A 194 4.81 -3.41 2.28
CA LEU A 194 5.26 -4.53 3.11
C LEU A 194 6.77 -4.47 3.34
N ILE A 195 7.18 -4.74 4.57
CA ILE A 195 8.59 -4.91 4.93
C ILE A 195 9.03 -6.34 4.65
N ARG A 196 10.25 -6.48 4.11
CA ARG A 196 10.84 -7.78 3.86
C ARG A 196 11.25 -8.46 5.16
N SER A 197 10.48 -9.44 5.60
CA SER A 197 10.67 -10.19 6.84
C SER A 197 9.93 -11.53 6.81
N ASP A 198 10.38 -12.49 7.62
CA ASP A 198 9.67 -13.76 7.89
C ASP A 198 8.33 -13.54 8.64
N ILE A 199 8.15 -12.33 9.20
CA ILE A 199 6.91 -11.88 9.82
C ILE A 199 6.44 -10.59 9.12
N PRO A 200 5.75 -10.70 7.97
CA PRO A 200 5.41 -9.53 7.18
C PRO A 200 4.48 -8.55 7.90
N GLU A 201 4.82 -7.27 7.75
CA GLU A 201 4.06 -6.13 8.27
C GLU A 201 4.07 -5.02 7.22
N THR A 202 3.06 -4.16 7.23
CA THR A 202 3.10 -2.91 6.46
C THR A 202 3.58 -1.76 7.35
N LYS A 203 4.34 -0.85 6.75
CA LYS A 203 4.80 0.37 7.42
C LYS A 203 4.55 1.59 6.54
N ILE A 204 4.29 2.72 7.20
CA ILE A 204 4.46 4.05 6.59
C ILE A 204 5.82 4.57 7.08
N GLN A 205 6.66 5.01 6.15
CA GLN A 205 8.02 5.44 6.46
C GLN A 205 8.34 6.77 5.79
N ASN A 206 9.09 7.63 6.49
CA ASN A 206 9.81 8.76 5.93
C ASN A 206 11.30 8.41 5.89
N GLY A 207 11.81 7.99 4.74
CA GLY A 207 13.16 7.41 4.65
C GLY A 207 13.34 6.23 5.61
N SER A 208 14.21 6.37 6.61
CA SER A 208 14.44 5.34 7.65
C SER A 208 13.48 5.45 8.85
N LEU A 209 12.83 6.60 9.03
CA LEU A 209 11.90 6.84 10.13
C LEU A 209 10.59 6.08 9.90
N VAL A 210 10.20 5.22 10.85
CA VAL A 210 8.90 4.54 10.82
C VAL A 210 7.86 5.45 11.48
N LEU A 211 6.81 5.80 10.74
CA LEU A 211 5.71 6.63 11.23
C LEU A 211 4.54 5.78 11.71
N TYR A 212 4.30 4.64 11.04
CA TYR A 212 3.23 3.70 11.35
C TYR A 212 3.70 2.27 11.13
N ARG A 213 3.20 1.36 11.95
CA ARG A 213 3.35 -0.10 11.76
C ARG A 213 2.00 -0.79 11.92
N SER A 214 1.66 -1.63 10.97
CA SER A 214 0.40 -2.39 10.98
C SER A 214 0.36 -3.52 12.01
N GLY A 215 1.50 -3.92 12.56
CA GLY A 215 1.65 -5.22 13.20
C GLY A 215 1.68 -6.36 12.18
N PRO A 216 2.06 -7.58 12.61
CA PRO A 216 2.13 -8.73 11.74
C PRO A 216 0.76 -9.20 11.26
N TYR A 217 0.73 -9.86 10.09
CA TYR A 217 -0.47 -10.57 9.64
C TYR A 217 -0.73 -11.80 10.50
N ASN A 218 -1.89 -11.87 11.14
CA ASN A 218 -2.22 -12.89 12.14
C ASN A 218 -3.11 -14.03 11.59
N GLY A 219 -3.04 -14.31 10.30
CA GLY A 219 -3.89 -15.29 9.62
C GLY A 219 -5.23 -14.71 9.14
N LEU A 220 -5.77 -13.71 9.83
CA LEU A 220 -7.03 -13.05 9.48
C LEU A 220 -6.84 -11.61 8.99
N ARG A 221 -5.96 -10.84 9.65
CA ARG A 221 -5.74 -9.41 9.38
C ARG A 221 -4.37 -8.96 9.89
N PHE A 222 -3.95 -7.75 9.55
CA PHE A 222 -2.82 -7.11 10.22
C PHE A 222 -3.20 -6.70 11.66
N GLY A 223 -2.27 -6.81 12.60
CA GLY A 223 -2.54 -6.68 14.05
C GLY A 223 -3.18 -5.36 14.49
N ALA A 224 -2.91 -4.25 13.81
CA ALA A 224 -3.47 -2.93 14.08
C ALA A 224 -4.87 -2.73 13.48
N THR A 225 -5.34 -3.64 12.60
CA THR A 225 -6.65 -3.52 11.97
C THR A 225 -7.75 -3.73 13.01
N GLN A 226 -8.59 -2.72 13.23
CA GLN A 226 -9.74 -2.83 14.14
C GLN A 226 -10.84 -3.68 13.52
N LYS A 227 -11.70 -4.27 14.35
CA LYS A 227 -12.93 -4.91 13.86
C LYS A 227 -13.87 -3.79 13.43
N LEU A 228 -14.28 -3.84 12.17
CA LEU A 228 -15.19 -2.83 11.64
C LEU A 228 -16.58 -3.04 12.26
N LYS A 229 -17.17 -1.96 12.78
CA LYS A 229 -18.55 -1.95 13.30
C LYS A 229 -19.60 -2.18 12.19
N HIS A 230 -19.21 -1.97 10.94
CA HIS A 230 -20.03 -2.15 9.74
C HIS A 230 -19.33 -3.09 8.75
N VAL A 231 -20.11 -3.62 7.79
CA VAL A 231 -19.55 -4.43 6.71
C VAL A 231 -18.52 -3.61 5.94
N PRO A 232 -17.26 -4.06 5.82
CA PRO A 232 -16.23 -3.34 5.07
C PRO A 232 -16.66 -3.11 3.64
N LEU A 233 -16.41 -1.90 3.11
CA LEU A 233 -16.62 -1.59 1.69
C LEU A 233 -15.68 -2.40 0.77
N PHE A 234 -14.53 -2.82 1.30
CA PHE A 234 -13.45 -3.45 0.56
C PHE A 234 -12.99 -4.73 1.27
N ILE A 235 -12.67 -5.76 0.49
CA ILE A 235 -12.05 -6.99 0.98
C ILE A 235 -10.55 -6.85 0.75
N LEU A 236 -9.77 -6.90 1.83
CA LEU A 236 -8.31 -6.91 1.79
C LEU A 236 -7.84 -8.36 1.98
N ASN A 237 -7.13 -8.89 0.98
CA ASN A 237 -6.58 -10.24 1.01
C ASN A 237 -5.06 -10.18 1.12
N PHE A 238 -4.49 -11.01 1.98
CA PHE A 238 -3.04 -11.19 2.07
C PHE A 238 -2.66 -12.58 1.57
N PHE A 239 -1.70 -12.63 0.65
CA PHE A 239 -1.15 -13.85 0.10
C PHE A 239 0.28 -14.00 0.58
N TYR A 240 0.57 -15.14 1.19
CA TYR A 240 1.92 -15.51 1.64
C TYR A 240 2.34 -16.81 0.95
N LYS A 241 3.11 -16.69 -0.12
CA LYS A 241 3.66 -17.82 -0.88
C LYS A 241 5.18 -17.82 -0.76
N LYS A 242 5.81 -18.94 -1.16
CA LYS A 242 7.27 -19.10 -1.12
C LYS A 242 8.01 -18.06 -1.97
N ASP A 243 7.44 -17.72 -3.12
CA ASP A 243 8.11 -16.88 -4.13
C ASP A 243 7.56 -15.44 -4.18
N GLU A 244 6.44 -15.18 -3.53
CA GLU A 244 5.79 -13.87 -3.52
C GLU A 244 4.91 -13.73 -2.28
N TYR A 245 4.92 -12.57 -1.64
CA TYR A 245 3.87 -12.21 -0.69
C TYR A 245 3.44 -10.76 -0.86
N TYR A 246 2.15 -10.55 -0.81
CA TYR A 246 1.53 -9.27 -1.11
C TYR A 246 0.14 -9.20 -0.52
N PHE A 247 -0.37 -7.98 -0.35
CA PHE A 247 -1.80 -7.77 -0.20
C PHE A 247 -2.39 -7.17 -1.48
N THR A 248 -3.64 -7.51 -1.72
CA THR A 248 -4.50 -6.96 -2.78
C THR A 248 -5.85 -6.61 -2.16
N TYR A 249 -6.60 -5.71 -2.78
CA TYR A 249 -7.96 -5.45 -2.36
C TYR A 249 -8.93 -5.44 -3.53
N GLN A 250 -10.19 -5.70 -3.22
CA GLN A 250 -11.31 -5.57 -4.15
C GLN A 250 -12.50 -4.92 -3.44
N PRO A 251 -13.26 -4.05 -4.12
CA PRO A 251 -14.51 -3.56 -3.57
C PRO A 251 -15.56 -4.67 -3.52
N ARG A 252 -16.40 -4.68 -2.48
CA ARG A 252 -17.50 -5.67 -2.38
C ARG A 252 -18.55 -5.52 -3.47
N ASN A 253 -18.72 -4.29 -3.97
CA ASN A 253 -19.53 -4.00 -5.13
C ASN A 253 -18.61 -3.37 -6.18
N GLN A 254 -18.50 -4.01 -7.35
CA GLN A 254 -17.61 -3.58 -8.43
C GLN A 254 -17.92 -2.17 -8.95
N SER A 255 -19.13 -1.67 -8.72
CA SER A 255 -19.53 -0.30 -9.07
C SER A 255 -18.89 0.76 -8.16
N ILE A 256 -18.30 0.37 -7.02
CA ILE A 256 -17.65 1.30 -6.10
C ILE A 256 -16.27 1.69 -6.63
N LEU A 257 -16.14 2.94 -7.07
CA LEU A 257 -14.84 3.55 -7.32
C LEU A 257 -14.15 3.86 -5.99
N SER A 258 -12.96 3.28 -5.81
CA SER A 258 -12.17 3.41 -4.60
C SER A 258 -10.68 3.34 -4.89
N ARG A 259 -9.90 4.00 -4.04
CA ARG A 259 -8.44 4.01 -4.12
C ARG A 259 -7.82 4.21 -2.75
N PHE A 260 -6.62 3.67 -2.58
CA PHE A 260 -5.79 3.89 -1.41
C PHE A 260 -4.64 4.78 -1.87
N VAL A 261 -4.41 5.93 -1.24
CA VAL A 261 -3.38 6.88 -1.65
C VAL A 261 -2.48 7.25 -0.48
N ILE A 262 -1.17 7.17 -0.65
CA ILE A 262 -0.22 7.64 0.34
C ILE A 262 0.03 9.14 0.14
N ASN A 263 -0.30 9.95 1.14
CA ASN A 263 -0.24 11.40 1.05
C ASN A 263 0.95 11.95 1.86
N GLN A 264 1.84 12.69 1.18
CA GLN A 264 3.03 13.30 1.78
C GLN A 264 2.69 14.35 2.84
N THR A 265 1.72 15.23 2.55
CA THR A 265 1.39 16.40 3.39
C THR A 265 0.91 15.99 4.77
N VAL A 266 0.04 14.97 4.82
CA VAL A 266 -0.51 14.45 6.08
C VAL A 266 0.21 13.20 6.58
N SER A 267 1.23 12.72 5.85
CA SER A 267 1.99 11.50 6.16
C SER A 267 1.11 10.27 6.46
N ALA A 268 0.03 10.13 5.69
CA ALA A 268 -1.01 9.12 5.95
C ALA A 268 -1.46 8.41 4.67
N LEU A 269 -1.77 7.13 4.81
CA LEU A 269 -2.50 6.37 3.80
C LEU A 269 -4.00 6.67 3.94
N GLN A 270 -4.58 7.23 2.89
CA GLN A 270 -5.99 7.57 2.81
C GLN A 270 -6.74 6.58 1.91
N ILE A 271 -7.77 5.95 2.45
CA ILE A 271 -8.70 5.12 1.69
C ILE A 271 -9.87 6.01 1.30
N LEU A 272 -10.05 6.19 0.00
CA LEU A 272 -11.03 7.12 -0.57
C LEU A 272 -12.07 6.35 -1.38
N LYS A 273 -13.33 6.77 -1.25
CA LYS A 273 -14.46 6.30 -2.07
C LYS A 273 -15.05 7.47 -2.84
N TRP A 274 -15.29 7.30 -4.13
CA TRP A 274 -16.02 8.28 -4.92
C TRP A 274 -17.50 8.28 -4.55
N THR A 275 -18.10 9.46 -4.40
CA THR A 275 -19.53 9.62 -4.14
C THR A 275 -20.17 10.45 -5.24
N GLU A 276 -20.96 9.80 -6.09
CA GLU A 276 -21.57 10.42 -7.27
C GLU A 276 -22.45 11.62 -6.93
N GLY A 277 -23.34 11.49 -5.94
CA GLY A 277 -24.21 12.59 -5.52
C GLY A 277 -23.48 13.82 -4.94
N LYS A 278 -22.18 13.70 -4.59
CA LYS A 278 -21.36 14.80 -4.09
C LYS A 278 -20.22 15.21 -5.03
N GLN A 279 -20.04 14.47 -6.14
CA GLN A 279 -18.96 14.65 -7.11
C GLN A 279 -17.58 14.83 -6.45
N ARG A 280 -17.28 14.05 -5.41
CA ARG A 280 -15.99 14.13 -4.69
C ARG A 280 -15.55 12.80 -4.08
N TRP A 281 -14.24 12.69 -3.86
CA TRP A 281 -13.65 11.65 -3.03
C TRP A 281 -13.98 11.88 -1.56
N MET A 282 -14.61 10.90 -0.94
CA MET A 282 -14.89 10.87 0.49
C MET A 282 -13.84 10.02 1.21
N LEU A 283 -13.27 10.55 2.29
CA LEU A 283 -12.40 9.81 3.19
C LEU A 283 -13.19 8.71 3.90
N HIS A 284 -12.82 7.46 3.64
CA HIS A 284 -13.37 6.29 4.31
C HIS A 284 -12.54 5.91 5.53
N LEU A 285 -11.21 5.89 5.37
CA LEU A 285 -10.28 5.57 6.45
C LEU A 285 -8.98 6.34 6.26
N ASN A 286 -8.39 6.81 7.35
CA ASN A 286 -7.06 7.40 7.40
C ASN A 286 -6.16 6.49 8.26
N ILE A 287 -4.92 6.24 7.81
CA ILE A 287 -3.93 5.47 8.56
C ILE A 287 -2.64 6.30 8.62
N PRO A 288 -2.13 6.68 9.81
CA PRO A 288 -2.65 6.42 11.16
C PRO A 288 -4.08 6.95 11.42
N ARG A 289 -4.86 6.27 12.27
CA ARG A 289 -6.23 6.72 12.62
C ARG A 289 -6.25 7.72 13.76
N ASP A 290 -5.30 7.58 14.68
CA ASP A 290 -5.16 8.38 15.89
C ASP A 290 -3.71 8.32 16.41
N GLU A 291 -3.45 9.02 17.51
CA GLU A 291 -2.11 9.14 18.11
C GLU A 291 -1.50 7.80 18.55
N CYS A 292 -2.31 6.77 18.86
CA CYS A 292 -1.81 5.46 19.25
C CYS A 292 -1.40 4.57 18.06
N ASP A 293 -1.76 4.95 16.83
CA ASP A 293 -1.26 4.28 15.63
C ASP A 293 0.14 4.78 15.25
N ASN A 294 0.55 5.95 15.73
CA ASN A 294 1.90 6.45 15.54
C ASN A 294 2.91 5.48 16.17
N TYR A 295 3.96 5.18 15.42
CA TYR A 295 4.92 4.15 15.78
C TYR A 295 5.57 4.44 17.14
N ASN A 296 5.49 3.46 18.03
CA ASN A 296 6.19 3.42 19.31
C ASN A 296 5.86 4.60 20.26
N ARG A 297 4.61 5.07 20.26
CA ARG A 297 4.18 6.22 21.06
C ARG A 297 4.45 6.11 22.56
N CYS A 298 4.34 4.92 23.14
CA CYS A 298 4.49 4.69 24.59
C CYS A 298 5.82 4.04 25.00
N SER A 299 6.76 3.91 24.05
CA SER A 299 8.09 3.33 24.30
C SER A 299 8.05 1.90 24.89
N SER A 300 9.16 1.45 25.49
CA SER A 300 9.33 0.08 25.99
C SER A 300 8.32 -0.32 27.06
N PHE A 301 7.68 -1.46 26.88
CA PHE A 301 6.67 -2.04 27.79
C PHE A 301 5.49 -1.11 28.14
N GLY A 302 5.34 0.01 27.42
CA GLY A 302 4.21 0.91 27.51
C GLY A 302 3.14 0.54 26.48
N ILE A 303 1.89 0.48 26.91
CA ILE A 303 0.73 0.19 26.06
C ILE A 303 -0.05 1.47 25.78
N CYS A 304 -0.32 1.73 24.50
CA CYS A 304 -1.16 2.86 24.08
C CYS A 304 -2.64 2.48 24.06
N GLY A 305 -3.51 3.30 24.65
CA GLY A 305 -4.97 3.15 24.56
C GLY A 305 -5.70 4.48 24.79
N MET A 306 -6.65 4.83 23.93
CA MET A 306 -7.38 6.11 24.03
C MET A 306 -8.77 6.00 24.66
N MET A 307 -9.44 4.86 24.60
CA MET A 307 -10.82 4.71 25.09
C MET A 307 -10.86 4.27 26.55
N GLY A 308 -11.56 5.04 27.39
CA GLY A 308 -11.85 4.68 28.79
C GLY A 308 -10.65 4.72 29.74
N LYS A 309 -9.51 5.28 29.29
CA LYS A 309 -8.27 5.37 30.08
C LYS A 309 -8.00 6.80 30.54
N SER A 310 -7.41 6.91 31.73
CA SER A 310 -7.01 8.18 32.34
C SER A 310 -5.76 8.79 31.70
N SER A 311 -4.92 7.95 31.08
CA SER A 311 -3.71 8.33 30.32
C SER A 311 -3.67 7.60 28.97
N MET A 312 -3.08 8.24 27.95
CA MET A 312 -2.86 7.63 26.63
C MET A 312 -1.91 6.44 26.70
N CYS A 313 -0.85 6.56 27.52
CA CYS A 313 0.13 5.53 27.76
C CYS A 313 0.06 5.04 29.20
N GLU A 314 0.09 3.74 29.37
CA GLU A 314 0.16 3.03 30.65
C GLU A 314 1.27 1.98 30.56
N CYS A 315 1.88 1.62 31.68
CA CYS A 315 2.75 0.46 31.72
C CYS A 315 1.92 -0.82 31.71
N LEU A 316 2.46 -1.89 31.10
CA LEU A 316 1.89 -3.23 31.29
C LEU A 316 1.88 -3.59 32.79
N SER A 317 0.90 -4.38 33.23
CA SER A 317 0.89 -4.94 34.59
C SER A 317 2.20 -5.68 34.89
N GLY A 318 2.78 -5.47 36.07
CA GLY A 318 4.13 -5.94 36.43
C GLY A 318 5.28 -5.01 35.99
N PHE A 319 4.96 -3.83 35.45
CA PHE A 319 5.93 -2.81 35.04
C PHE A 319 5.57 -1.44 35.62
N THR A 320 6.59 -0.62 35.85
CA THR A 320 6.48 0.76 36.34
C THR A 320 7.22 1.74 35.42
N PRO A 321 6.85 3.03 35.42
CA PRO A 321 7.55 4.03 34.61
C PRO A 321 9.04 4.10 34.98
N LYS A 322 9.91 4.12 33.98
CA LYS A 322 11.36 4.26 34.21
C LYS A 322 11.73 5.57 34.91
N SER A 323 10.99 6.63 34.58
CA SER A 323 11.06 7.94 35.25
C SER A 323 9.64 8.36 35.65
N PRO A 324 9.24 8.16 36.93
CA PRO A 324 7.94 8.59 37.42
C PRO A 324 7.69 10.09 37.24
N GLN A 325 8.74 10.92 37.35
CA GLN A 325 8.67 12.36 37.18
C GLN A 325 8.29 12.73 35.74
N ASN A 326 8.98 12.17 34.73
CA ASN A 326 8.64 12.40 33.32
C ASN A 326 7.24 11.87 32.98
N TRP A 327 6.90 10.69 33.52
CA TRP A 327 5.59 10.09 33.29
C TRP A 327 4.44 10.95 33.80
N SER A 328 4.61 11.61 34.96
CA SER A 328 3.61 12.49 35.56
C SER A 328 3.28 13.72 34.69
N VAL A 329 4.25 14.19 33.90
CA VAL A 329 4.08 15.29 32.94
C VAL A 329 3.78 14.81 31.52
N LYS A 330 3.40 13.53 31.36
CA LYS A 330 3.03 12.88 30.09
C LYS A 330 4.18 12.77 29.07
N ASP A 331 5.42 12.72 29.55
CA ASP A 331 6.58 12.29 28.76
C ASP A 331 6.81 10.79 28.97
N TRP A 332 6.44 10.00 27.96
CA TRP A 332 6.53 8.53 27.95
C TRP A 332 7.77 8.01 27.21
N SER A 333 8.69 8.89 26.78
CA SER A 333 9.82 8.55 25.92
C SER A 333 10.72 7.45 26.50
N GLN A 334 10.87 7.42 27.82
CA GLN A 334 11.71 6.44 28.53
C GLN A 334 11.03 5.09 28.77
N GLY A 335 9.72 4.98 28.51
CA GLY A 335 8.95 3.76 28.68
C GLY A 335 8.88 3.27 30.13
N CYS A 336 8.71 1.97 30.26
CA CYS A 336 8.52 1.26 31.51
C CYS A 336 9.61 0.21 31.72
N VAL A 337 9.83 -0.16 32.98
CA VAL A 337 10.74 -1.21 33.42
C VAL A 337 10.00 -2.16 34.35
N ARG A 338 10.54 -3.37 34.56
CA ARG A 338 9.94 -4.34 35.46
C ARG A 338 9.86 -3.80 36.89
N SER A 339 8.75 -4.04 37.58
CA SER A 339 8.57 -3.64 38.99
C SER A 339 9.50 -4.40 39.93
N GLU A 340 9.68 -5.70 39.68
CA GLU A 340 10.50 -6.59 40.49
C GLU A 340 11.62 -7.22 39.68
N ASN A 341 12.73 -7.54 40.37
CA ASN A 341 13.77 -8.39 39.79
C ASN A 341 13.23 -9.80 39.60
N TRP A 342 13.50 -10.38 38.43
CA TRP A 342 13.06 -11.73 38.09
C TRP A 342 14.26 -12.65 37.88
N SER A 343 14.13 -13.91 38.30
CA SER A 343 15.11 -14.96 38.05
C SER A 343 14.59 -15.90 36.96
N CYS A 344 15.39 -16.10 35.92
CA CYS A 344 15.03 -16.99 34.83
C CYS A 344 15.05 -18.47 35.26
N ARG A 345 14.06 -19.26 34.81
CA ARG A 345 13.95 -20.71 35.04
C ARG A 345 13.86 -21.11 36.52
N GLU A 346 13.60 -20.17 37.43
CA GLU A 346 13.28 -20.52 38.81
C GLU A 346 11.80 -20.91 38.91
N LYS A 347 11.57 -22.15 39.35
CA LYS A 347 10.22 -22.68 39.58
C LYS A 347 9.50 -21.78 40.58
N ASN A 348 8.29 -21.33 40.24
CA ASN A 348 7.45 -20.41 41.02
C ASN A 348 7.96 -18.94 41.13
N LYS A 349 8.93 -18.52 40.31
CA LYS A 349 9.36 -17.11 40.22
C LYS A 349 9.33 -16.51 38.82
N ASP A 350 8.96 -17.32 37.82
CA ASP A 350 8.99 -16.95 36.41
C ASP A 350 7.80 -17.56 35.68
N GLY A 351 6.98 -16.69 35.11
CA GLY A 351 5.80 -17.08 34.36
C GLY A 351 5.38 -16.01 33.35
N PHE A 352 4.10 -16.02 32.97
CA PHE A 352 3.61 -15.15 31.90
C PHE A 352 2.24 -14.56 32.25
N ILE A 353 2.13 -13.25 32.12
CA ILE A 353 0.86 -12.52 32.22
C ILE A 353 0.23 -12.48 30.82
N LYS A 354 -1.06 -12.80 30.75
CA LYS A 354 -1.83 -12.78 29.51
C LYS A 354 -2.44 -11.40 29.30
N PHE A 355 -2.04 -10.72 28.23
CA PHE A 355 -2.65 -9.47 27.77
C PHE A 355 -3.53 -9.74 26.56
N GLN A 356 -4.80 -9.37 26.63
CA GLN A 356 -5.77 -9.58 25.55
C GLN A 356 -5.88 -8.35 24.66
N ASN A 357 -6.38 -8.57 23.45
CA ASN A 357 -6.75 -7.49 22.52
C ASN A 357 -5.57 -6.57 22.17
N MET A 358 -4.39 -7.17 21.96
CA MET A 358 -3.14 -6.45 21.71
C MET A 358 -2.84 -6.35 20.22
N LYS A 359 -2.41 -5.16 19.78
CA LYS A 359 -1.42 -5.05 18.71
C LYS A 359 -0.09 -5.53 19.31
N VAL A 360 0.35 -6.73 18.91
CA VAL A 360 1.60 -7.34 19.39
C VAL A 360 2.83 -6.50 19.05
N PRO A 361 3.97 -6.62 19.76
CA PRO A 361 5.12 -5.74 19.63
C PRO A 361 5.78 -5.75 18.24
N ASP A 362 6.67 -4.77 17.99
CA ASP A 362 7.57 -4.76 16.84
C ASP A 362 8.33 -6.11 16.72
N THR A 363 8.38 -6.65 15.50
CA THR A 363 8.94 -7.98 15.22
C THR A 363 10.42 -7.96 14.81
N LYS A 364 11.12 -6.82 14.89
CA LYS A 364 12.56 -6.71 14.57
C LYS A 364 13.44 -7.70 15.34
N ILE A 365 13.20 -7.86 16.64
CA ILE A 365 13.95 -8.79 17.50
C ILE A 365 13.00 -9.92 17.90
N SER A 366 12.63 -10.75 16.92
CA SER A 366 11.68 -11.83 17.12
C SER A 366 12.05 -13.08 16.32
N TRP A 367 11.43 -14.20 16.68
CA TRP A 367 11.55 -15.48 15.99
C TRP A 367 10.16 -16.09 15.78
N ILE A 368 9.94 -16.73 14.63
CA ILE A 368 8.64 -17.31 14.28
C ILE A 368 8.75 -18.80 13.93
N ASN A 369 7.74 -19.57 14.32
CA ASN A 369 7.52 -20.94 13.87
C ASN A 369 6.02 -21.21 13.72
N ARG A 370 5.57 -21.42 12.48
CA ARG A 370 4.14 -21.52 12.15
C ARG A 370 3.51 -22.88 12.48
N SER A 371 4.31 -23.93 12.68
CA SER A 371 3.82 -25.28 13.01
C SER A 371 3.81 -25.56 14.51
N MET A 372 4.42 -24.69 15.32
CA MET A 372 4.50 -24.86 16.77
C MET A 372 3.17 -24.55 17.45
N THR A 373 2.80 -25.35 18.45
CA THR A 373 1.62 -25.07 19.30
C THR A 373 1.94 -24.00 20.34
N LEU A 374 0.92 -23.28 20.81
CA LEU A 374 1.07 -22.27 21.86
C LEU A 374 1.71 -22.84 23.14
N LYS A 375 1.39 -24.09 23.52
CA LYS A 375 1.99 -24.76 24.69
C LYS A 375 3.50 -24.96 24.52
N LYS A 376 3.94 -25.44 23.35
CA LYS A 376 5.38 -25.56 23.03
C LYS A 376 6.05 -24.19 22.95
N CYS A 377 5.34 -23.19 22.44
CA CYS A 377 5.81 -21.80 22.39
C CYS A 377 6.11 -21.25 23.79
N LYS A 378 5.18 -21.46 24.75
CA LYS A 378 5.37 -21.13 26.17
C LYS A 378 6.61 -21.81 26.75
N THR A 379 6.74 -23.13 26.58
CA THR A 379 7.91 -23.88 27.08
C THR A 379 9.21 -23.35 26.51
N LYS A 380 9.26 -23.12 25.19
CA LYS A 380 10.46 -22.61 24.52
C LYS A 380 10.84 -21.20 24.98
N CYS A 381 9.86 -20.33 25.20
CA CYS A 381 10.10 -18.99 25.75
C CYS A 381 10.60 -19.07 27.20
N TRP A 382 9.98 -19.91 28.02
CA TRP A 382 10.38 -20.12 29.42
C TRP A 382 11.82 -20.67 29.52
N GLU A 383 12.19 -21.62 28.66
CA GLU A 383 13.56 -22.11 28.59
C GLU A 383 14.53 -21.00 28.13
N ASN A 384 14.16 -20.10 27.24
CA ASN A 384 15.08 -19.06 26.80
C ASN A 384 15.04 -17.81 27.71
N CYS A 385 16.05 -17.57 28.54
CA CYS A 385 16.12 -16.41 29.44
C CYS A 385 16.10 -15.04 28.75
N SER A 386 16.41 -14.97 27.45
CA SER A 386 16.30 -13.73 26.69
C SER A 386 14.88 -13.49 26.16
N CYS A 387 14.00 -14.49 26.20
CA CYS A 387 12.63 -14.37 25.74
C CYS A 387 11.81 -13.50 26.70
N THR A 388 11.17 -12.47 26.17
CA THR A 388 10.38 -11.51 26.94
C THR A 388 8.88 -11.65 26.71
N ALA A 389 8.45 -12.17 25.55
CA ALA A 389 7.06 -12.47 25.30
C ALA A 389 6.87 -13.54 24.22
N TYR A 390 5.67 -14.12 24.18
CA TYR A 390 5.25 -14.98 23.08
C TYR A 390 3.77 -14.78 22.72
N ALA A 391 3.40 -15.20 21.51
CA ALA A 391 2.01 -15.20 21.03
C ALA A 391 1.82 -16.24 19.91
N ASN A 392 0.57 -16.56 19.59
CA ASN A 392 0.24 -17.28 18.36
C ASN A 392 0.59 -16.41 17.14
N SER A 393 1.04 -17.03 16.05
CA SER A 393 1.26 -16.33 14.77
C SER A 393 -0.01 -16.26 13.90
N ASN A 394 -0.96 -17.16 14.15
CA ASN A 394 -2.25 -17.24 13.48
C ASN A 394 -3.34 -17.36 14.54
N ILE A 395 -4.39 -16.55 14.46
CA ILE A 395 -5.50 -16.53 15.42
C ILE A 395 -6.79 -17.19 14.93
N ILE A 396 -6.77 -17.80 13.75
CA ILE A 396 -7.92 -18.55 13.23
C ILE A 396 -8.17 -19.78 14.11
N GLU A 397 -9.45 -20.10 14.34
CA GLU A 397 -9.90 -21.20 15.23
C GLU A 397 -9.33 -21.04 16.65
N ASP A 398 -8.67 -22.07 17.19
CA ASP A 398 -8.03 -22.05 18.51
C ASP A 398 -6.63 -21.38 18.50
N GLY A 399 -6.23 -20.87 17.34
CA GLY A 399 -4.92 -20.26 17.10
C GLY A 399 -3.79 -21.27 16.93
N SER A 400 -2.78 -20.88 16.16
CA SER A 400 -1.63 -21.73 15.82
C SER A 400 -0.35 -20.94 15.57
N GLY A 401 0.76 -21.67 15.57
CA GLY A 401 2.10 -21.11 15.40
C GLY A 401 2.58 -20.34 16.63
N CYS A 402 3.80 -19.82 16.53
CA CYS A 402 4.52 -19.23 17.64
C CYS A 402 5.34 -18.04 17.14
N ILE A 403 5.22 -16.91 17.82
CA ILE A 403 6.15 -15.79 17.73
C ILE A 403 6.76 -15.60 19.11
N LEU A 404 8.09 -15.51 19.17
CA LEU A 404 8.86 -15.18 20.36
C LEU A 404 9.49 -13.81 20.18
N TRP A 405 9.43 -12.95 21.20
CA TRP A 405 10.13 -11.67 21.24
C TRP A 405 11.29 -11.72 22.23
N PHE A 406 12.33 -10.95 21.93
CA PHE A 406 13.51 -10.81 22.79
C PHE A 406 13.81 -9.33 23.04
N GLY A 407 14.22 -9.01 24.26
CA GLY A 407 14.45 -7.62 24.68
C GLY A 407 13.15 -6.82 24.87
N ASP A 408 13.26 -5.50 24.72
CA ASP A 408 12.16 -4.57 24.98
C ASP A 408 10.99 -4.75 24.02
N LEU A 409 9.77 -4.73 24.56
CA LEU A 409 8.55 -4.77 23.76
C LEU A 409 8.16 -3.36 23.34
N LEU A 410 8.20 -3.08 22.04
CA LEU A 410 7.94 -1.76 21.47
C LEU A 410 6.63 -1.72 20.68
N ASP A 411 6.08 -0.51 20.54
CA ASP A 411 4.92 -0.22 19.66
C ASP A 411 3.67 -1.09 19.98
N LEU A 412 3.39 -1.23 21.27
CA LEU A 412 2.21 -1.89 21.80
C LEU A 412 1.00 -0.97 21.81
N ARG A 413 -0.16 -1.54 21.49
CA ARG A 413 -1.45 -0.84 21.53
C ARG A 413 -2.56 -1.78 21.97
N GLN A 414 -3.47 -1.28 22.80
CA GLN A 414 -4.73 -1.96 23.09
C GLN A 414 -5.77 -1.66 22.00
N LEU A 415 -6.48 -2.70 21.58
CA LEU A 415 -7.51 -2.63 20.56
C LEU A 415 -8.79 -3.28 21.11
N PRO A 416 -9.65 -2.58 21.86
CA PRO A 416 -10.76 -3.20 22.60
C PRO A 416 -11.63 -4.18 21.81
N ASP A 417 -11.88 -3.87 20.53
CA ASP A 417 -12.73 -4.68 19.64
C ASP A 417 -11.91 -5.61 18.70
N SER A 418 -10.59 -5.65 18.82
CA SER A 418 -9.67 -6.37 17.92
C SER A 418 -8.38 -6.82 18.64
N GLY A 419 -7.32 -7.11 17.88
CA GLY A 419 -6.03 -7.57 18.42
C GLY A 419 -5.98 -9.08 18.65
N GLN A 420 -4.96 -9.48 19.40
CA GLN A 420 -4.71 -10.88 19.78
C GLN A 420 -4.09 -10.97 21.17
N ASP A 421 -4.07 -12.17 21.72
CA ASP A 421 -3.43 -12.44 23.01
C ASP A 421 -1.90 -12.34 22.89
N LEU A 422 -1.28 -11.71 23.88
CA LEU A 422 0.17 -11.61 24.08
C LEU A 422 0.51 -12.08 25.49
N TYR A 423 1.50 -12.97 25.61
CA TYR A 423 1.95 -13.50 26.88
C TYR A 423 3.30 -12.89 27.21
N VAL A 424 3.35 -11.98 28.18
CA VAL A 424 4.57 -11.26 28.57
C VAL A 424 5.14 -11.91 29.81
N ARG A 425 6.43 -12.21 29.75
CA ARG A 425 7.14 -12.87 30.85
C ARG A 425 7.20 -11.94 32.06
N SER A 426 6.85 -12.43 33.23
CA SER A 426 6.85 -11.66 34.48
C SER A 426 7.19 -12.52 35.70
N HIS A 427 7.44 -11.86 36.83
CA HIS A 427 7.57 -12.52 38.12
C HIS A 427 6.22 -13.12 38.54
N THR A 428 6.24 -14.23 39.30
CA THR A 428 5.01 -14.99 39.61
C THR A 428 4.06 -14.27 40.57
N SER A 429 4.55 -13.30 41.35
CA SER A 429 3.70 -12.43 42.20
C SER A 429 2.71 -11.58 41.40
N GLU A 430 2.97 -11.37 40.11
CA GLU A 430 2.19 -10.52 39.21
C GLU A 430 1.19 -11.31 38.33
N ILE A 431 1.13 -12.64 38.48
CA ILE A 431 0.31 -13.57 37.67
C ILE A 431 -0.91 -14.00 38.48
#